data_AF-U1G010-F1
#
_entry.id   AF-U1G010-F1
#
_cell.length_a   1.000
_cell.length_b   1.000
_cell.length_c   1.000
_cell.angle_alpha   90.00
_cell.angle_beta   90.00
_cell.angle_gamma   90.00
#
_symmetry.space_group_name_H-M   'P 1'
#
loop_
_entity.id
_entity.type
_entity.pdbx_description
1 polymer ?
#
loop_
_entity_poly.entity_id
_entity_poly.type
_entity_poly.pdbx_seq_one_letter_code
_entity_poly.pdbx_strand_id
1 'polypeptide(L)' 'MAPGYTAEEKKWLKDNWGNEFHFLISYGLRIYNDEDREEGKLILRAIMEAEASASSTSQAGAQAAEKPNKSIST' A
#
# COMPACT_ATOMS: atom_id res chain seq x y z
N MET A 1 -5.48 -21.28 0.80
CA MET A 1 -4.15 -20.64 0.83
C MET A 1 -3.94 -19.88 -0.46
N ALA A 2 -4.13 -18.57 -0.44
CA ALA A 2 -3.69 -17.74 -1.55
C ALA A 2 -2.16 -17.82 -1.64
N PRO A 3 -1.56 -17.92 -2.83
CA PRO A 3 -0.11 -17.87 -2.98
C PRO A 3 0.42 -16.56 -2.34
N GLY A 4 1.56 -16.66 -1.65
CA GLY A 4 2.28 -15.50 -1.15
C GLY A 4 2.71 -14.57 -2.29
N TYR A 5 3.29 -13.42 -1.97
CA TYR A 5 3.77 -12.49 -2.99
C TYR A 5 4.72 -13.16 -3.98
N THR A 6 4.57 -12.82 -5.26
CA THR A 6 5.49 -13.19 -6.33
C THR A 6 6.85 -12.52 -6.13
N ALA A 7 7.88 -12.98 -6.85
CA ALA A 7 9.20 -12.36 -6.76
C ALA A 7 9.19 -10.88 -7.19
N GLU A 8 8.37 -10.55 -8.19
CA GLU A 8 8.22 -9.18 -8.72
C GLU A 8 7.53 -8.27 -7.71
N GLU A 9 6.43 -8.73 -7.12
CA GLU A 9 5.71 -8.02 -6.05
C GLU A 9 6.63 -7.74 -4.85
N LYS A 10 7.41 -8.74 -4.42
CA LYS A 10 8.39 -8.58 -3.33
C LYS A 10 9.48 -7.58 -3.67
N LYS A 11 9.98 -7.63 -4.91
CA LYS A 11 11.03 -6.70 -5.36
C LYS A 11 10.51 -5.28 -5.33
N TRP A 12 9.34 -5.02 -5.89
CA TRP A 12 8.77 -3.68 -5.93
C TRP A 12 8.40 -3.15 -4.54
N LEU A 13 7.89 -4.00 -3.65
CA LEU A 13 7.70 -3.65 -2.23
C LEU A 13 9.02 -3.22 -1.59
N LYS A 14 10.10 -3.94 -1.87
CA LYS A 14 11.43 -3.61 -1.36
C LYS A 14 11.96 -2.30 -1.95
N ASP A 15 11.81 -2.11 -3.24
CA ASP A 15 12.37 -0.95 -3.95
C ASP A 15 11.64 0.36 -3.60
N ASN A 16 10.34 0.30 -3.30
CA ASN A 16 9.52 1.48 -3.03
C ASN A 16 9.18 1.70 -1.53
N TRP A 17 8.94 0.64 -0.75
CA TRP A 17 8.58 0.73 0.69
C TRP A 17 9.62 0.09 1.62
N GLY A 18 10.63 -0.60 1.08
CA GLY A 18 11.62 -1.34 1.85
C GLY A 18 11.17 -2.74 2.26
N ASN A 19 9.94 -2.89 2.77
CA ASN A 19 9.39 -4.19 3.16
C ASN A 19 7.84 -4.19 3.26
N GLU A 20 7.22 -5.39 3.24
CA GLU A 20 5.75 -5.58 3.36
C GLU A 20 5.19 -4.86 4.61
N PHE A 21 5.89 -4.94 5.73
CA PHE A 21 5.46 -4.32 6.99
C PHE A 21 5.28 -2.80 6.87
N HIS A 22 6.22 -2.12 6.22
CA HIS A 22 6.18 -0.67 6.04
C HIS A 22 5.08 -0.27 5.07
N PHE A 23 4.88 -1.06 4.01
CA PHE A 23 3.78 -0.89 3.08
C PHE A 23 2.44 -1.01 3.79
N LEU A 24 2.16 -2.11 4.48
CA LEU A 24 0.88 -2.32 5.16
C LEU A 24 0.59 -1.22 6.20
N ILE A 25 1.58 -0.86 7.02
CA ILE A 25 1.42 0.24 7.99
C ILE A 25 1.11 1.57 7.32
N SER A 26 1.71 1.85 6.15
CA SER A 26 1.44 3.10 5.43
C SER A 26 -0.01 3.24 4.97
N TYR A 27 -0.69 2.11 4.73
CA TYR A 27 -2.11 2.04 4.38
C TYR A 27 -3.03 1.73 5.59
N GLY A 28 -2.50 1.72 6.82
CA GLY A 28 -3.28 1.42 8.03
C GLY A 28 -3.65 -0.06 8.20
N LEU A 29 -3.00 -0.95 7.45
CA LEU A 29 -3.24 -2.39 7.43
C LEU A 29 -2.31 -3.13 8.43
N ARG A 30 -2.77 -4.25 8.99
CA ARG A 30 -2.03 -5.03 9.98
C ARG A 30 -1.41 -6.28 9.35
N ILE A 31 -0.09 -6.45 9.50
CA ILE A 31 0.62 -7.63 9.00
C ILE A 31 0.19 -8.96 9.64
N TYR A 32 -0.44 -8.92 10.82
CA TYR A 32 -0.91 -10.11 11.52
C TYR A 32 -2.37 -10.46 11.21
N ASN A 33 -3.07 -9.62 10.43
CA ASN A 33 -4.42 -9.92 9.96
C ASN A 33 -4.33 -10.41 8.51
N ASP A 34 -4.78 -11.64 8.26
CA ASP A 34 -4.71 -12.20 6.91
C ASP A 34 -5.59 -11.43 5.92
N GLU A 35 -6.74 -10.90 6.35
CA GLU A 35 -7.61 -10.06 5.53
C GLU A 35 -6.89 -8.78 5.09
N ASP A 36 -6.23 -8.08 6.02
CA ASP A 36 -5.46 -6.87 5.73
C ASP A 36 -4.27 -7.15 4.80
N ARG A 37 -3.68 -8.35 4.88
CA ARG A 37 -2.62 -8.76 3.95
C ARG A 37 -3.15 -9.01 2.54
N GLU A 38 -4.35 -9.57 2.42
CA GLU A 38 -5.01 -9.73 1.12
C GLU A 38 -5.40 -8.37 0.54
N GLU A 39 -5.94 -7.46 1.35
CA GLU A 39 -6.20 -6.06 0.96
C GLU A 39 -4.90 -5.38 0.49
N GLY A 40 -3.81 -5.55 1.23
CA GLY A 40 -2.51 -5.04 0.86
C GLY A 40 -2.02 -5.56 -0.50
N LYS A 41 -2.25 -6.84 -0.82
CA LYS A 41 -1.92 -7.40 -2.14
C LYS A 41 -2.74 -6.77 -3.25
N LEU A 42 -4.03 -6.51 -3.02
CA LEU A 42 -4.90 -5.88 -4.01
C LEU A 42 -4.45 -4.45 -4.31
N ILE A 43 -4.12 -3.68 -3.27
CA ILE A 43 -3.58 -2.32 -3.41
C ILE A 43 -2.24 -2.35 -4.15
N LEU A 44 -1.33 -3.25 -3.76
CA LEU A 44 -0.03 -3.43 -4.39
C LEU A 44 -0.17 -3.67 -5.91
N ARG A 45 -1.03 -4.60 -6.30
CA ARG A 45 -1.29 -4.93 -7.71
C ARG A 45 -1.90 -3.77 -8.48
N ALA A 46 -2.86 -3.07 -7.87
CA ALA A 46 -3.48 -1.91 -8.49
C ALA A 46 -2.47 -0.80 -8.77
N ILE A 47 -1.54 -0.54 -7.84
CA ILE A 47 -0.50 0.49 -8.05
C ILE A 47 0.50 0.05 -9.11
N MET A 48 0.94 -1.22 -9.09
CA MET A 48 1.84 -1.76 -10.13
C MET A 48 1.22 -1.69 -11.53
N GLU A 49 -0.05 -2.05 -11.66
CA GLU A 49 -0.78 -1.98 -12.94
C GLU A 49 -0.96 -0.53 -13.40
N ALA A 50 -1.27 0.37 -12.46
CA ALA A 50 -1.32 1.80 -12.73
C ALA A 50 0.03 2.35 -13.19
N GLU A 51 1.15 1.96 -12.58
CA GLU A 51 2.49 2.38 -13.01
C GLU A 51 2.89 1.78 -14.36
N ALA A 52 2.55 0.51 -14.61
CA ALA A 52 2.81 -0.14 -15.89
C ALA A 52 2.04 0.54 -17.04
N SER A 53 0.81 1.00 -16.77
CA SER A 53 -0.02 1.72 -17.75
C SER A 53 0.27 3.22 -17.82
N ALA A 54 0.79 3.84 -16.76
CA ALA A 54 1.13 5.26 -16.68
C ALA A 54 2.45 5.66 -17.35
N SER A 55 3.12 4.74 -18.07
CA SER A 55 4.20 5.08 -19.01
C SER A 55 3.78 6.11 -20.09
N SER A 56 2.50 6.52 -20.12
CA SER A 56 2.05 7.73 -20.82
C SER A 56 1.05 8.57 -20.01
N THR A 57 1.35 8.95 -18.76
CA THR A 57 0.83 10.22 -18.17
C THR A 57 1.43 10.47 -16.79
N SER A 58 1.99 11.68 -16.64
CA SER A 58 2.63 12.17 -15.43
C SER A 58 1.62 12.55 -14.34
N GLN A 59 1.98 12.22 -13.09
CA GLN A 59 1.55 12.80 -11.79
C GLN A 59 0.30 12.30 -11.04
N ALA A 60 0.53 12.21 -9.72
CA ALA A 60 -0.35 12.55 -8.58
C ALA A 60 -1.05 11.40 -7.84
N GLY A 61 -0.41 10.94 -6.77
CA GLY A 61 -1.00 10.15 -5.70
C GLY A 61 -0.53 10.62 -4.32
N ALA A 62 -0.80 11.88 -3.97
CA ALA A 62 -0.71 12.35 -2.59
C ALA A 62 -1.98 11.90 -1.86
N GLN A 63 -1.88 10.91 -0.97
CA GLN A 63 -2.94 10.61 0.00
C GLN A 63 -2.56 11.23 1.33
N ALA A 64 -3.21 12.35 1.61
CA ALA A 64 -3.13 13.12 2.82
C ALA A 64 -3.59 12.29 4.03
N ALA A 65 -2.73 12.19 5.03
CA ALA A 65 -3.11 11.78 6.37
C ALA A 65 -3.94 12.90 7.02
N GLU A 66 -5.26 12.85 6.90
CA GLU A 66 -6.15 13.65 7.74
C GLU A 66 -6.37 12.91 9.06
N LYS A 67 -5.55 13.23 10.07
CA LYS A 67 -5.84 12.83 11.45
C LYS A 67 -6.90 13.79 12.01
N PRO A 68 -8.07 13.32 12.46
CA PRO A 68 -9.08 14.20 13.05
C PRO A 68 -8.56 14.80 14.36
N ASN A 69 -8.39 16.12 14.38
CA ASN A 69 -8.07 16.91 15.56
C ASN A 69 -9.29 16.94 16.49
N LYS A 70 -9.28 16.17 17.57
CA LYS A 70 -10.32 16.26 18.61
C LYS A 70 -9.86 17.23 19.69
N SER A 71 -9.94 18.53 19.38
CA SER A 71 -10.09 19.58 20.39
C SER A 71 -11.53 20.06 20.39
N ILE A 72 -12.29 19.63 21.39
CA ILE A 72 -13.35 20.45 21.95
C ILE A 72 -13.24 20.32 23.47
N SER A 73 -12.74 21.41 24.03
CA SER A 73 -12.81 21.74 25.44
C SER A 73 -14.27 22.03 25.81
N THR A 74 -14.71 21.54 26.95
CA THR A 74 -15.70 22.19 27.81
C THR A 74 -15.37 21.81 29.24
#